data_AF-A0A7J9ITW2-F1
#
_entry.id   AF-A0A7J9ITW2-F1
#
_cell.length_a   1.000
_cell.length_b   1.000
_cell.length_c   1.000
_cell.angle_alpha   90.00
_cell.angle_beta   90.00
_cell.angle_gamma   90.00
#
_symmetry.space_group_name_H-M   'P 1'
#
loop_
_entity.id
_entity.type
_entity.pdbx_description
1 polymer ?
#
loop_
_entity_poly.entity_id
_entity_poly.type
_entity_poly.pdbx_seq_one_letter_code
_entity_poly.pdbx_strand_id
1 'polypeptide(L)'
;MDQISPKLLIPQSFLVNRDDVTSQLGLMWELIKAPLLVPMLKLSVYICLGMALMLFMERVYMGIVIVLVKLFWKKPEERYKFVPIEDDEEHGSSNFPVVLVQIPMFNEKEVYKISIGAACGLSWPSDRLVIQVLDDSTDSAIKSMVEQECQRWASKGINITYQIRENRTGYKAGALKEGLKRSYVKHCEYVAIIDADFRPDPDFLRKSIPFLDHNPDIALVQARWRFGNSKP
;
A
#
# COMPACT_ATOMS: atom_id res chain seq x y z
N MET A 1 -55.67 -68.81 -13.58
CA MET A 1 -55.10 -67.69 -14.35
C MET A 1 -53.71 -67.44 -13.83
N ASP A 2 -52.75 -67.73 -14.69
CA ASP A 2 -51.32 -67.78 -14.45
C ASP A 2 -50.73 -66.43 -14.02
N GLN A 3 -49.81 -66.45 -13.06
CA GLN A 3 -48.80 -65.39 -12.95
C GLN A 3 -47.41 -66.03 -12.98
N ILE A 4 -46.84 -65.97 -14.17
CA ILE A 4 -45.47 -66.37 -14.50
C ILE A 4 -44.53 -65.32 -13.89
N SER A 5 -43.75 -65.73 -12.90
CA SER A 5 -42.63 -64.94 -12.37
C SER A 5 -41.44 -65.06 -13.34
N PRO A 6 -40.87 -63.96 -13.84
CA PRO A 6 -39.73 -64.05 -14.74
C PRO A 6 -38.48 -64.35 -13.90
N LYS A 7 -38.03 -65.62 -13.92
CA LYS A 7 -36.66 -65.96 -13.53
C LYS A 7 -35.72 -65.28 -14.52
N LEU A 8 -35.17 -64.13 -14.11
CA LEU A 8 -34.07 -63.47 -14.81
C LEU A 8 -32.83 -64.37 -14.68
N LEU A 9 -32.71 -65.31 -15.61
CA LEU A 9 -31.55 -66.20 -15.75
C LEU A 9 -30.39 -65.38 -16.31
N ILE A 10 -29.67 -64.71 -15.41
CA ILE A 10 -28.34 -64.18 -15.73
C ILE A 10 -27.45 -65.41 -15.98
N PRO A 11 -26.80 -65.54 -17.16
CA PRO A 11 -25.93 -66.68 -17.44
C PRO A 11 -24.80 -66.73 -16.43
N GLN A 12 -24.61 -67.87 -15.73
CA GLN A 12 -23.50 -68.04 -14.77
C GLN A 12 -22.12 -67.81 -15.41
N SER A 13 -21.99 -68.02 -16.72
CA SER A 13 -20.78 -67.71 -17.49
C SER A 13 -20.44 -66.22 -17.55
N PHE A 14 -21.44 -65.33 -17.51
CA PHE A 14 -21.24 -63.88 -17.54
C PHE A 14 -20.79 -63.31 -16.18
N LEU A 15 -21.19 -63.96 -15.07
CA LEU A 15 -20.73 -63.62 -13.73
C LEU A 15 -19.28 -64.08 -13.52
N VAL A 16 -18.95 -65.33 -13.88
CA VAL A 16 -17.58 -65.86 -13.81
C VAL A 16 -16.59 -65.02 -14.63
N ASN A 17 -16.98 -64.58 -15.83
CA ASN A 17 -16.11 -63.78 -16.70
C ASN A 17 -15.95 -62.31 -16.22
N ARG A 18 -16.95 -61.77 -15.52
CA ARG A 18 -16.85 -60.43 -14.88
C ARG A 18 -15.98 -60.46 -13.63
N ASP A 19 -16.10 -61.51 -12.82
CA ASP A 19 -15.29 -61.69 -11.62
C ASP A 19 -13.80 -61.93 -11.98
N ASP A 20 -13.54 -62.60 -13.11
CA ASP A 20 -12.18 -62.80 -13.63
C ASP A 20 -11.57 -61.50 -14.21
N VAL A 21 -12.34 -60.71 -14.96
CA VAL A 21 -11.86 -59.40 -15.48
C VAL A 21 -11.65 -58.37 -14.35
N THR A 22 -12.54 -58.32 -13.37
CA THR A 22 -12.41 -57.40 -12.22
C THR A 22 -11.26 -57.80 -11.30
N SER A 23 -11.02 -59.10 -11.10
CA SER A 23 -9.85 -59.58 -10.36
C SER A 23 -8.54 -59.36 -11.12
N GLN A 24 -8.50 -59.59 -12.44
CA GLN A 24 -7.35 -59.25 -13.28
C GLN A 24 -7.04 -57.74 -13.29
N LEU A 25 -8.06 -56.90 -13.39
CA LEU A 25 -7.91 -55.44 -13.27
C LEU A 25 -7.43 -55.04 -11.87
N GLY A 26 -7.91 -55.69 -10.81
CA GLY A 26 -7.44 -55.48 -9.44
C GLY A 26 -5.98 -55.88 -9.25
N LEU A 27 -5.55 -57.00 -9.85
CA LEU A 27 -4.16 -57.46 -9.81
C LEU A 27 -3.23 -56.54 -10.63
N MET A 28 -3.64 -56.09 -11.82
CA MET A 28 -2.90 -55.08 -12.60
C MET A 28 -2.83 -53.73 -11.88
N TRP A 29 -3.91 -53.34 -11.20
CA TRP A 29 -3.96 -52.14 -10.37
C TRP A 29 -2.97 -52.23 -9.21
N GLU A 30 -2.92 -53.34 -8.48
CA GLU A 30 -1.93 -53.55 -7.42
C GLU A 30 -0.48 -53.64 -7.96
N LEU A 31 -0.29 -54.21 -9.16
CA LEU A 31 1.03 -54.27 -9.83
C LEU A 31 1.56 -52.89 -10.26
N ILE A 32 0.69 -51.94 -10.60
CA ILE A 32 1.08 -50.56 -10.99
C ILE A 32 1.15 -49.65 -9.75
N LYS A 33 0.20 -49.80 -8.83
CA LYS A 33 0.06 -48.96 -7.64
C LYS A 33 1.23 -49.12 -6.69
N ALA A 34 1.66 -50.35 -6.40
CA ALA A 34 2.70 -50.63 -5.42
C ALA A 34 4.11 -50.13 -5.83
N PRO A 35 4.61 -50.32 -7.07
CA PRO A 35 5.96 -49.88 -7.45
C PRO A 35 6.03 -48.48 -8.07
N LEU A 36 4.91 -47.91 -8.54
CA LEU A 36 4.93 -46.60 -9.22
C LEU A 36 4.17 -45.52 -8.44
N LEU A 37 2.87 -45.72 -8.17
CA LEU A 37 2.04 -44.67 -7.54
C LEU A 37 2.43 -44.43 -6.08
N VAL A 38 2.63 -45.48 -5.29
CA VAL A 38 2.99 -45.36 -3.86
C VAL A 38 4.33 -44.64 -3.64
N PRO A 39 5.44 -44.96 -4.32
CA PRO A 39 6.69 -44.22 -4.13
C PRO A 39 6.62 -42.80 -4.67
N MET A 40 5.92 -42.55 -5.77
CA MET A 40 5.69 -41.19 -6.28
C MET A 40 4.90 -40.34 -5.29
N LEU A 41 3.82 -40.89 -4.72
CA LEU A 41 3.01 -40.21 -3.71
C LEU A 41 3.81 -39.98 -2.42
N LYS A 42 4.58 -40.98 -1.95
CA LYS A 42 5.48 -40.82 -0.79
C LYS A 42 6.51 -39.71 -1.03
N LEU A 43 7.13 -39.68 -2.21
CA LEU A 43 8.07 -38.62 -2.59
C LEU A 43 7.39 -37.24 -2.57
N SER A 44 6.20 -37.12 -3.15
CA SER A 44 5.40 -35.88 -3.11
C SER A 44 5.08 -35.46 -1.68
N VAL A 45 4.66 -36.38 -0.82
CA VAL A 45 4.40 -36.09 0.61
C VAL A 45 5.67 -35.60 1.31
N TYR A 46 6.83 -36.22 1.06
CA TYR A 46 8.09 -35.75 1.64
C TYR A 46 8.52 -34.38 1.14
N ILE A 47 8.31 -34.08 -0.15
CA ILE A 47 8.54 -32.74 -0.71
C ILE A 47 7.62 -31.72 -0.05
N CYS A 48 6.32 -32.02 0.06
CA CYS A 48 5.35 -31.16 0.74
C CYS A 48 5.71 -30.93 2.21
N LEU A 49 6.14 -31.97 2.93
CA LEU A 49 6.59 -31.87 4.32
C LEU A 49 7.84 -30.99 4.42
N GLY A 50 8.81 -31.16 3.52
CA GLY A 50 10.01 -30.33 3.46
C GLY A 50 9.69 -28.85 3.23
N MET A 51 8.81 -28.54 2.28
CA MET A 51 8.35 -27.16 2.03
C MET A 51 7.60 -26.58 3.23
N ALA A 52 6.72 -27.36 3.86
CA ALA A 52 5.98 -26.92 5.05
C ALA A 52 6.93 -26.60 6.22
N LEU A 53 7.94 -27.45 6.45
CA LEU A 53 8.97 -27.21 7.47
C LEU A 53 9.82 -25.98 7.15
N MET A 54 10.23 -25.79 5.89
CA MET A 54 10.97 -24.61 5.46
C MET A 54 10.17 -23.32 5.72
N LEU A 55 8.89 -23.28 5.32
CA LEU A 55 8.01 -22.13 5.57
C LEU A 55 7.79 -21.90 7.08
N PHE A 56 7.63 -22.96 7.86
CA PHE A 56 7.51 -22.85 9.31
C PHE A 56 8.78 -22.24 9.93
N MET A 57 9.95 -22.71 9.53
CA MET A 57 11.23 -22.17 10.00
C MET A 57 11.41 -20.69 9.61
N GLU A 58 11.00 -20.29 8.40
CA GLU A 58 11.00 -18.88 7.98
C GLU A 58 10.09 -18.02 8.89
N ARG A 59 8.88 -18.52 9.22
CA ARG A 59 7.96 -17.80 10.12
C ARG A 59 8.51 -17.71 11.54
N VAL A 60 9.11 -18.77 12.06
CA VAL A 60 9.76 -18.77 13.38
C VAL A 60 10.94 -17.79 13.39
N TYR A 61 11.80 -17.81 12.37
CA TYR A 61 12.91 -16.87 12.23
C TYR A 61 12.42 -15.42 12.21
N MET A 62 11.42 -15.10 11.36
CA MET A 62 10.81 -13.77 11.32
C MET A 62 10.19 -13.37 12.66
N GLY A 63 9.55 -14.30 13.37
CA GLY A 63 9.02 -14.07 14.70
C GLY A 63 10.10 -13.71 15.72
N ILE A 64 11.20 -14.47 15.75
CA ILE A 64 12.35 -14.21 16.62
C ILE A 64 12.95 -12.85 16.31
N VAL A 65 13.19 -12.53 15.02
CA VAL A 65 13.71 -11.23 14.59
C VAL A 65 12.79 -10.10 15.07
N ILE A 66 11.48 -10.20 14.87
CA ILE A 66 10.52 -9.17 15.33
C ILE A 66 10.57 -8.98 16.85
N VAL A 67 10.68 -10.06 17.62
CA VAL A 67 10.79 -9.99 19.09
C VAL A 67 12.09 -9.32 19.52
N LEU A 68 13.22 -9.70 18.93
CA LEU A 68 14.52 -9.08 19.22
C LEU A 68 14.51 -7.60 18.85
N VAL A 69 13.97 -7.25 17.68
CA VAL A 69 13.79 -5.85 17.27
C VAL A 69 12.92 -5.11 18.28
N LYS A 70 11.78 -5.65 18.69
CA LYS A 70 10.92 -4.97 19.68
C LYS A 70 11.58 -4.82 21.06
N LEU A 71 12.43 -5.75 21.46
CA LEU A 71 13.09 -5.73 22.77
C LEU A 71 14.28 -4.77 22.82
N PHE A 72 15.08 -4.73 21.75
CA PHE A 72 16.36 -4.01 21.73
C PHE A 72 16.32 -2.69 20.95
N TRP A 73 15.34 -2.47 20.09
CA TRP A 73 15.29 -1.27 19.26
C TRP A 73 14.56 -0.15 19.97
N LYS A 74 15.30 0.91 20.29
CA LYS A 74 14.76 2.15 20.84
C LYS A 74 13.70 2.72 19.93
N LYS A 75 12.61 3.22 20.52
CA LYS A 75 11.56 3.90 19.75
C LYS A 75 12.16 5.14 19.06
N PRO A 76 11.59 5.59 17.92
CA PRO A 76 12.05 6.82 17.26
C PRO A 76 12.13 8.01 18.21
N GLU A 77 11.18 8.13 19.13
CA GLU A 77 11.09 9.15 20.18
C GLU A 77 12.27 9.12 21.19
N GLU A 78 12.88 7.96 21.40
CA GLU A 78 14.04 7.79 22.28
C GLU A 78 15.37 7.91 21.52
N ARG A 79 15.32 7.74 20.19
CA ARG A 79 16.50 7.78 19.31
C ARG A 79 16.75 9.18 18.77
N TYR A 80 15.69 9.95 18.52
CA TYR A 80 15.75 11.27 17.90
C TYR A 80 15.14 12.31 18.81
N LYS A 81 15.70 13.51 18.76
CA LYS A 81 15.16 14.64 19.52
C LYS A 81 13.84 15.05 18.90
N PHE A 82 12.78 15.01 19.69
CA PHE A 82 11.47 15.54 19.34
C PHE A 82 11.10 16.59 20.37
N VAL A 83 11.09 17.86 19.95
CA VAL A 83 10.60 18.99 20.74
C VAL A 83 9.59 19.69 19.85
N PRO A 84 8.31 19.82 20.26
CA PRO A 84 7.33 20.55 19.46
C PRO A 84 7.79 21.98 19.19
N ILE A 85 7.62 22.46 17.95
CA ILE A 85 7.80 23.88 17.64
C ILE A 85 6.58 24.61 18.21
N GLU A 86 6.81 25.37 19.28
CA GLU A 86 5.79 26.15 19.95
C GLU A 86 5.53 27.47 19.24
N ASP A 87 4.29 27.94 19.35
CA ASP A 87 3.91 29.26 18.89
C ASP A 87 4.50 30.28 19.89
N ASP A 88 5.61 30.92 19.52
CA ASP A 88 6.27 31.94 20.34
C ASP A 88 5.55 33.28 20.16
N GLU A 89 5.11 33.90 21.25
CA GLU A 89 4.40 35.20 21.21
C GLU A 89 5.31 36.35 20.71
N GLU A 90 6.63 36.26 20.93
CA GLU A 90 7.59 37.28 20.50
C GLU A 90 8.01 37.12 19.04
N HIS A 91 8.24 35.87 18.59
CA HIS A 91 8.70 35.57 17.23
C HIS A 91 7.55 35.23 16.26
N GLY A 92 6.33 34.99 16.76
CA GLY A 92 5.17 34.65 15.96
C GLY A 92 5.41 33.44 15.05
N SER A 93 5.02 33.57 13.78
CA SER A 93 5.24 32.52 12.76
C SER A 93 6.70 32.37 12.33
N SER A 94 7.63 33.23 12.77
CA SER A 94 9.00 33.21 12.27
C SER A 94 9.85 32.04 12.77
N ASN A 95 9.44 31.44 13.88
CA ASN A 95 10.04 30.22 14.40
C ASN A 95 9.70 28.97 13.56
N PHE A 96 8.69 29.06 12.68
CA PHE A 96 8.29 27.94 11.84
C PHE A 96 9.08 27.94 10.52
N PRO A 97 9.70 26.81 10.16
CA PRO A 97 10.35 26.68 8.87
C PRO A 97 9.31 26.72 7.75
N VAL A 98 9.72 27.21 6.58
CA VAL A 98 8.82 27.26 5.42
C VAL A 98 8.70 25.87 4.80
N VAL A 99 7.47 25.34 4.71
CA VAL A 99 7.19 23.99 4.21
C VAL A 99 6.45 24.05 2.88
N LEU A 100 6.99 23.35 1.88
CA LEU A 100 6.32 23.06 0.62
C LEU A 100 5.53 21.76 0.74
N VAL A 101 4.24 21.78 0.44
CA VAL A 101 3.40 20.58 0.28
C VAL A 101 3.16 20.33 -1.21
N GLN A 102 3.69 19.25 -1.75
CA GLN A 102 3.48 18.84 -3.13
C GLN A 102 2.39 17.76 -3.21
N ILE A 103 1.40 17.98 -4.09
CA ILE A 103 0.32 17.04 -4.35
C ILE A 103 0.33 16.66 -5.85
N PRO A 104 1.01 15.56 -6.23
CA PRO A 104 0.96 15.06 -7.60
C PRO A 104 -0.39 14.41 -7.90
N MET A 105 -1.04 14.84 -8.99
CA MET A 105 -2.35 14.35 -9.43
C MET A 105 -2.31 13.82 -10.86
N PHE A 106 -3.07 12.74 -11.11
CA PHE A 106 -3.26 12.20 -12.45
C PHE A 106 -4.64 11.55 -12.62
N ASN A 107 -5.57 12.26 -13.24
CA ASN A 107 -6.97 11.86 -13.48
C ASN A 107 -7.76 11.53 -12.18
N GLU A 108 -7.47 12.27 -11.09
CA GLU A 108 -7.97 12.00 -9.73
C GLU A 108 -9.31 12.70 -9.43
N LYS A 109 -10.35 12.36 -10.20
CA LYS A 109 -11.65 13.06 -10.15
C LYS A 109 -12.37 12.97 -8.81
N GLU A 110 -12.23 11.88 -8.08
CA GLU A 110 -13.03 11.63 -6.87
C GLU A 110 -12.36 12.18 -5.61
N VAL A 111 -11.04 12.24 -5.60
CA VAL A 111 -10.24 12.52 -4.39
C VAL A 111 -9.63 13.91 -4.35
N TYR A 112 -9.54 14.63 -5.48
CA TYR A 112 -8.83 15.92 -5.54
C TYR A 112 -9.31 16.95 -4.50
N LYS A 113 -10.63 17.08 -4.29
CA LYS A 113 -11.19 18.02 -3.31
C LYS A 113 -10.79 17.68 -1.89
N ILE A 114 -10.79 16.38 -1.57
CA ILE A 114 -10.49 15.89 -0.23
C ILE A 114 -9.00 16.07 0.05
N SER A 115 -8.13 15.71 -0.89
CA SER A 115 -6.68 15.83 -0.74
C SER A 115 -6.22 17.29 -0.68
N ILE A 116 -6.68 18.15 -1.60
CA ILE A 116 -6.37 19.60 -1.56
C ILE A 116 -6.91 20.20 -0.27
N GLY A 117 -8.16 19.90 0.10
CA GLY A 117 -8.74 20.41 1.33
C GLY A 117 -7.99 19.96 2.59
N ALA A 118 -7.48 18.74 2.62
CA ALA A 118 -6.69 18.22 3.73
C ALA A 118 -5.31 18.89 3.81
N ALA A 119 -4.64 19.10 2.68
CA ALA A 119 -3.38 19.84 2.63
C ALA A 119 -3.55 21.31 3.04
N CYS A 120 -4.61 21.98 2.57
CA CYS A 120 -4.97 23.34 2.98
C CYS A 120 -5.40 23.44 4.46
N GLY A 121 -5.81 22.31 5.06
CA GLY A 121 -6.24 22.22 6.46
C GLY A 121 -5.13 21.82 7.43
N LEU A 122 -3.87 21.74 6.99
CA LEU A 122 -2.73 21.48 7.87
C LEU A 122 -2.57 22.63 8.88
N SER A 123 -2.38 22.28 10.14
CA SER A 123 -2.13 23.21 11.24
C SER A 123 -0.69 23.71 11.18
N TRP A 124 -0.47 24.67 10.27
CA TRP A 124 0.79 25.35 10.06
C TRP A 124 0.53 26.83 9.75
N PRO A 125 1.41 27.77 10.12
CA PRO A 125 1.22 29.18 9.78
C PRO A 125 1.08 29.37 8.26
N SER A 126 0.05 30.11 7.83
CA SER A 126 -0.31 30.23 6.41
C SER A 126 0.76 30.95 5.58
N ASP A 127 1.56 31.82 6.21
CA ASP A 127 2.72 32.49 5.62
C ASP A 127 3.96 31.58 5.51
N ARG A 128 3.95 30.44 6.21
CA ARG A 128 5.02 29.42 6.22
C ARG A 128 4.63 28.13 5.50
N LEU A 129 3.43 28.08 4.92
CA LEU A 129 2.92 26.93 4.19
C LEU A 129 2.74 27.29 2.71
N VAL A 130 3.40 26.54 1.83
CA VAL A 130 3.25 26.67 0.37
C VAL A 130 2.67 25.37 -0.16
N ILE A 131 1.53 25.43 -0.84
CA ILE A 131 0.89 24.24 -1.43
C ILE A 131 1.08 24.28 -2.94
N GLN A 132 1.57 23.19 -3.50
CA GLN A 132 1.81 23.03 -4.92
C GLN A 132 1.07 21.79 -5.44
N VAL A 133 0.03 22.02 -6.23
CA VAL A 133 -0.73 20.95 -6.89
C VAL A 133 -0.12 20.75 -8.28
N LEU A 134 0.39 19.54 -8.53
CA LEU A 134 1.09 19.16 -9.75
C LEU A 134 0.21 18.23 -10.57
N ASP A 135 -0.52 18.76 -11.53
CA ASP A 135 -1.51 18.01 -12.30
C ASP A 135 -1.00 17.58 -13.68
N ASP A 136 -0.81 16.27 -13.82
CA ASP A 136 -0.40 15.59 -15.05
C ASP A 136 -1.59 14.99 -15.83
N SER A 137 -2.83 15.26 -15.41
CA SER A 137 -4.04 14.70 -16.01
C SER A 137 -4.11 14.87 -17.52
N THR A 138 -4.84 14.00 -18.18
CA THR A 138 -5.11 14.11 -19.63
C THR A 138 -6.48 14.69 -19.92
N ASP A 139 -7.43 14.49 -19.01
CA ASP A 139 -8.80 15.00 -19.12
C ASP A 139 -8.85 16.50 -18.78
N SER A 140 -9.31 17.31 -19.73
CA SER A 140 -9.45 18.77 -19.56
C SER A 140 -10.52 19.16 -18.56
N ALA A 141 -11.58 18.36 -18.41
CA ALA A 141 -12.61 18.59 -17.41
C ALA A 141 -12.05 18.39 -16.00
N ILE A 142 -11.21 17.37 -15.79
CA ILE A 142 -10.54 17.13 -14.51
C ILE A 142 -9.59 18.28 -14.18
N LYS A 143 -8.75 18.72 -15.13
CA LYS A 143 -7.87 19.88 -14.94
C LYS A 143 -8.62 21.13 -14.49
N SER A 144 -9.72 21.44 -15.18
CA SER A 144 -10.55 22.60 -14.85
C SER A 144 -11.12 22.50 -13.43
N MET A 145 -11.58 21.31 -13.04
CA MET A 145 -12.09 21.07 -11.68
C MET A 145 -11.01 21.25 -10.60
N VAL A 146 -9.80 20.72 -10.83
CA VAL A 146 -8.66 20.84 -9.89
C VAL A 146 -8.22 22.31 -9.78
N GLU A 147 -8.11 23.00 -10.91
CA GLU A 147 -7.75 24.41 -10.96
C GLU A 147 -8.76 25.30 -10.21
N GLN A 148 -10.06 25.06 -10.42
CA GLN A 148 -11.13 25.77 -9.71
C GLN A 148 -11.07 25.58 -8.20
N GLU A 149 -10.79 24.35 -7.72
CA GLU A 149 -10.63 24.11 -6.28
C GLU A 149 -9.38 24.81 -5.74
N CYS A 150 -8.28 24.84 -6.48
CA CYS A 150 -7.09 25.60 -6.10
C CYS A 150 -7.40 27.10 -5.99
N GLN A 151 -8.10 27.68 -6.98
CA GLN A 151 -8.51 29.09 -6.96
C GLN A 151 -9.43 29.40 -5.77
N ARG A 152 -10.32 28.48 -5.40
CA ARG A 152 -11.20 28.60 -4.24
C ARG A 152 -10.44 28.63 -2.92
N TRP A 153 -9.35 27.89 -2.79
CA TRP A 153 -8.49 27.95 -1.60
C TRP A 153 -7.59 29.18 -1.60
N ALA A 154 -7.08 29.57 -2.77
CA ALA A 154 -6.32 30.81 -2.94
C ALA A 154 -7.13 32.04 -2.53
N SER A 155 -8.43 32.10 -2.88
CA SER A 155 -9.31 33.21 -2.49
C SER A 155 -9.59 33.30 -0.98
N LYS A 156 -9.29 32.24 -0.22
CA LYS A 156 -9.33 32.23 1.25
C LYS A 156 -8.01 32.65 1.89
N GLY A 157 -7.02 33.07 1.09
CA GLY A 157 -5.70 33.50 1.57
C GLY A 157 -4.69 32.36 1.77
N ILE A 158 -4.99 31.14 1.32
CA ILE A 158 -4.02 30.04 1.36
C ILE A 158 -3.04 30.18 0.19
N ASN A 159 -1.74 30.05 0.45
CA ASN A 159 -0.72 30.07 -0.58
C ASN A 159 -0.69 28.73 -1.34
N ILE A 160 -1.60 28.59 -2.31
CA ILE A 160 -1.73 27.40 -3.16
C ILE A 160 -1.50 27.77 -4.63
N THR A 161 -0.68 26.98 -5.31
CA THR A 161 -0.38 27.12 -6.74
C THR A 161 -0.71 25.85 -7.49
N TYR A 162 -1.55 25.97 -8.52
CA TYR A 162 -1.84 24.92 -9.48
C TYR A 162 -0.81 24.93 -10.61
N GLN A 163 -0.25 23.78 -10.97
CA GLN A 163 0.71 23.64 -12.06
C GLN A 163 0.41 22.46 -12.95
N ILE A 164 0.54 22.71 -14.25
CA ILE A 164 0.56 21.69 -15.29
C ILE A 164 1.91 21.72 -16.00
N ARG A 165 2.27 20.62 -16.64
CA ARG A 165 3.42 20.54 -17.55
C ARG A 165 3.02 19.92 -18.87
N GLU A 166 3.77 20.26 -19.92
CA GLU A 166 3.51 19.76 -21.27
C GLU A 166 4.07 18.34 -21.47
N ASN A 167 5.26 18.07 -20.90
CA ASN A 167 5.94 16.79 -21.07
C ASN A 167 5.91 15.95 -19.78
N ARG A 168 5.32 14.75 -19.87
CA ARG A 168 5.18 13.79 -18.76
C ARG A 168 6.40 12.89 -18.53
N THR A 169 7.58 13.30 -19.02
CA THR A 169 8.82 12.56 -18.78
C THR A 169 9.07 12.37 -17.28
N GLY A 170 9.35 11.13 -16.89
CA GLY A 170 9.59 10.75 -15.49
C GLY A 170 8.33 10.61 -14.63
N TYR A 171 7.12 10.72 -15.21
CA TYR A 171 5.84 10.55 -14.51
C TYR A 171 5.81 11.32 -13.18
N LYS A 172 5.32 10.72 -12.09
CA LYS A 172 5.24 11.32 -10.75
C LYS A 172 6.56 11.96 -10.29
N ALA A 173 7.67 11.23 -10.41
CA ALA A 173 8.99 11.74 -10.00
C ALA A 173 9.44 12.95 -10.83
N GLY A 174 9.13 12.93 -12.13
CA GLY A 174 9.36 14.05 -13.03
C GLY A 174 8.54 15.29 -12.64
N ALA A 175 7.26 15.12 -12.29
CA ALA A 175 6.39 16.20 -11.88
C ALA A 175 6.91 16.86 -10.58
N LEU A 176 7.25 16.05 -9.57
CA LEU A 176 7.81 16.53 -8.31
C LEU A 176 9.11 17.31 -8.52
N LYS A 177 10.03 16.77 -9.35
CA LYS A 177 11.30 17.43 -9.70
C LYS A 177 11.09 18.75 -10.43
N GLU A 178 10.15 18.82 -11.37
CA GLU A 178 9.79 20.05 -12.08
C GLU A 178 9.23 21.10 -11.11
N GLY A 179 8.37 20.68 -10.18
CA GLY A 179 7.79 21.51 -9.13
C GLY A 179 8.84 22.19 -8.25
N LEU A 180 9.92 21.48 -7.92
CA LEU A 180 11.04 22.01 -7.12
C LEU A 180 11.91 23.05 -7.86
N LYS A 181 11.84 23.12 -9.20
CA LYS A 181 12.61 24.12 -9.97
C LYS A 181 12.00 25.53 -9.88
N ARG A 182 10.74 25.65 -9.45
CA ARG A 182 9.99 26.90 -9.46
C ARG A 182 10.59 27.91 -8.47
N SER A 183 10.71 29.17 -8.88
CA SER A 183 11.37 30.21 -8.07
C SER A 183 10.70 30.40 -6.71
N TYR A 184 9.37 30.36 -6.67
CA TYR A 184 8.61 30.58 -5.44
C TYR A 184 8.69 29.43 -4.43
N VAL A 185 9.30 28.28 -4.73
CA VAL A 185 9.49 27.20 -3.74
C VAL A 185 10.93 27.07 -3.25
N LYS A 186 11.87 27.83 -3.84
CA LYS A 186 13.31 27.73 -3.52
C LYS A 186 13.66 28.17 -2.10
N HIS A 187 12.78 28.94 -1.47
CA HIS A 187 12.95 29.40 -0.09
C HIS A 187 12.31 28.44 0.94
N CYS A 188 11.62 27.39 0.48
CA CYS A 188 11.08 26.37 1.36
C CYS A 188 12.23 25.49 1.88
N GLU A 189 12.25 25.24 3.18
CA GLU A 189 13.28 24.47 3.87
C GLU A 189 12.97 22.98 3.84
N TYR A 190 11.68 22.63 3.91
CA TYR A 190 11.21 21.26 3.87
C TYR A 190 10.17 21.03 2.78
N VAL A 191 10.10 19.78 2.31
CA VAL A 191 9.13 19.35 1.32
C VAL A 191 8.35 18.14 1.87
N ALA A 192 7.03 18.29 1.97
CA ALA A 192 6.09 17.21 2.23
C ALA A 192 5.44 16.78 0.93
N ILE A 193 5.51 15.49 0.61
CA ILE A 193 4.88 14.92 -0.58
C ILE A 193 3.65 14.14 -0.13
N ILE A 194 2.48 14.50 -0.66
CA ILE A 194 1.19 13.91 -0.29
C ILE A 194 0.51 13.41 -1.55
N ASP A 195 0.21 12.12 -1.58
CA ASP A 195 -0.49 11.51 -2.72
C ASP A 195 -1.94 12.03 -2.80
N ALA A 196 -2.50 12.03 -4.01
CA ALA A 196 -3.82 12.61 -4.29
C ALA A 196 -4.98 11.91 -3.57
N ASP A 197 -4.79 10.67 -3.12
CA ASP A 197 -5.75 9.88 -2.34
C ASP A 197 -5.52 9.97 -0.83
N PHE A 198 -4.47 10.68 -0.39
CA PHE A 198 -4.15 10.82 1.02
C PHE A 198 -4.81 12.04 1.66
N ARG A 199 -5.27 11.81 2.90
CA ARG A 199 -5.81 12.82 3.79
C ARG A 199 -4.92 12.88 5.04
N PRO A 200 -3.90 13.76 5.05
CA PRO A 200 -3.12 13.97 6.27
C PRO A 200 -4.03 14.49 7.41
N ASP A 201 -3.71 14.11 8.64
CA ASP A 201 -4.29 14.75 9.82
C ASP A 201 -3.79 16.20 9.92
N PRO A 202 -4.57 17.15 10.49
CA PRO A 202 -4.16 18.55 10.58
C PRO A 202 -2.80 18.76 11.28
N ASP A 203 -2.45 17.90 12.25
CA ASP A 203 -1.20 18.01 13.01
C ASP A 203 -0.01 17.29 12.35
N PHE A 204 -0.15 16.81 11.11
CA PHE A 204 0.87 16.05 10.39
C PHE A 204 2.23 16.77 10.35
N LEU A 205 2.25 18.06 10.00
CA LEU A 205 3.50 18.84 9.93
C LEU A 205 4.10 19.06 11.33
N ARG A 206 3.27 19.40 12.32
CA ARG A 206 3.70 19.57 13.72
C ARG A 206 4.31 18.29 14.32
N LYS A 207 3.91 17.11 13.84
CA LYS A 207 4.48 15.82 14.26
C LYS A 207 5.70 15.37 13.46
N SER A 208 5.90 15.88 12.24
CA SER A 208 6.95 15.39 11.33
C SER A 208 8.14 16.34 11.22
N ILE A 209 7.89 17.65 11.09
CA ILE A 209 8.93 18.66 10.91
C ILE A 209 9.92 18.74 12.09
N PRO A 210 9.51 18.66 13.37
CA PRO A 210 10.46 18.74 14.47
C PRO A 210 11.53 17.65 14.49
N PHE A 211 11.24 16.48 13.92
CA PHE A 211 12.26 15.43 13.76
C PHE A 211 13.35 15.85 12.77
N LEU A 212 13.02 16.59 11.72
CA LEU A 212 13.99 17.10 10.74
C LEU A 212 14.75 18.31 11.29
N ASP A 213 14.04 19.23 11.94
CA ASP A 213 14.60 20.48 12.47
C ASP A 213 15.66 20.24 13.55
N HIS A 214 15.36 19.36 14.51
CA HIS A 214 16.27 19.13 15.64
C HIS A 214 17.34 18.07 15.40
N ASN A 215 17.34 17.42 14.23
CA ASN A 215 18.26 16.32 13.93
C ASN A 215 18.84 16.51 12.51
N PRO A 216 19.97 17.21 12.35
CA PRO A 216 20.51 17.57 11.03
C PRO A 216 20.95 16.37 10.17
N ASP A 217 21.17 15.20 10.80
CA ASP A 217 21.52 13.96 10.10
C ASP A 217 20.30 13.23 9.49
N ILE A 218 19.07 13.72 9.73
CA ILE A 218 17.84 13.11 9.19
C ILE A 218 17.41 13.84 7.93
N ALA A 219 17.36 13.11 6.82
CA ALA A 219 16.90 13.64 5.53
C ALA A 219 15.44 13.31 5.20
N LEU A 220 14.80 12.36 5.91
CA LEU A 220 13.46 11.88 5.60
C LEU A 220 12.71 11.44 6.85
N VAL A 221 11.46 11.89 6.96
CA VAL A 221 10.48 11.39 7.93
C VAL A 221 9.34 10.74 7.15
N GLN A 222 9.13 9.44 7.37
CA GLN A 222 8.05 8.67 6.74
C GLN A 222 6.93 8.44 7.76
N ALA A 223 5.74 8.93 7.45
CA ALA A 223 4.55 8.58 8.23
C ALA A 223 4.00 7.20 7.84
N ARG A 224 3.35 6.55 8.80
CA ARG A 224 2.66 5.27 8.58
C ARG A 224 1.38 5.50 7.78
N TRP A 225 1.23 4.78 6.68
CA TRP A 225 -0.02 4.75 5.93
C TRP A 225 -1.09 3.94 6.67
N ARG A 226 -2.30 4.50 6.71
CA ARG A 226 -3.50 3.84 7.25
C ARG A 226 -4.62 4.02 6.26
N PHE A 227 -5.28 2.92 5.89
CA PHE A 227 -6.47 2.97 5.07
C PHE A 227 -7.64 3.47 5.91
N GLY A 228 -8.37 4.46 5.40
CA GLY A 228 -9.66 4.82 5.99
C GLY A 228 -10.61 3.63 5.86
N ASN A 229 -11.29 3.27 6.95
CA ASN A 229 -12.32 2.25 6.88
C ASN A 229 -13.42 2.76 5.92
N SER A 230 -13.61 2.07 4.80
CA SER A 230 -14.91 2.04 4.14
C SER A 230 -15.90 1.62 5.22
N LYS A 231 -16.78 2.50 5.66
CA LYS A 231 -17.92 2.04 6.46
C LYS A 231 -18.64 0.97 5.61
N PRO A 232 -18.97 -0.20 6.16
CA PRO A 232 -19.77 -1.19 5.45
C PRO A 232 -21.13 -0.61 5.03
#